data_AF-A0A453TAS6-F1
#
_entry.id   AF-A0A453TAS6-F1
#
_cell.length_a   1.000
_cell.length_b   1.000
_cell.length_c   1.000
_cell.angle_alpha   90.00
_cell.angle_beta   90.00
_cell.angle_gamma   90.00
#
_symmetry.space_group_name_H-M   'P 1'
#
loop_
_entity.id
_entity.type
_entity.pdbx_description
1 polymer ?
#
loop_
_entity_poly.entity_id
_entity_poly.type
_entity_poly.pdbx_seq_one_letter_code
_entity_poly.pdbx_strand_id
1 'polypeptide(L)'
;MNAFDQAMNALDDKFSFLSSSKQIVSDMNEEKKIIVFERGDLVFVFNFHPSKTYDGYKVGCDLPGKYKVALDSDALMFGGHGRVAHDNDHFTSPEGVPGVPETNFNNRPNSFKILSPSRTCVAYYRVEEKAEKPKDEGAASWGKTALGYIDVEATGVKDAADGEATSGSEKASTGGDSSKKGINFVFLSPDKDNK
;
A
#
# COMPACT_ATOMS: atom_id res chain seq x y z
N MET A 1 -16.44 5.98 8.26
CA MET A 1 -16.03 4.61 7.87
C MET A 1 -16.07 4.43 6.35
N ASN A 2 -17.19 4.64 5.65
CA ASN A 2 -17.30 4.41 4.19
C ASN A 2 -16.16 5.04 3.35
N ALA A 3 -15.77 6.29 3.62
CA ALA A 3 -14.68 6.94 2.89
C ALA A 3 -13.32 6.22 3.03
N PHE A 4 -13.03 5.62 4.18
CA PHE A 4 -11.81 4.86 4.40
C PHE A 4 -11.87 3.50 3.68
N ASP A 5 -13.02 2.85 3.66
CA ASP A 5 -13.24 1.62 2.89
C ASP A 5 -13.07 1.85 1.38
N GLN A 6 -13.65 2.93 0.85
CA GLN A 6 -13.43 3.35 -0.53
C GLN A 6 -11.94 3.62 -0.83
N ALA A 7 -11.22 4.29 0.08
CA ALA A 7 -9.80 4.56 -0.08
C ALA A 7 -8.92 3.30 0.03
N MET A 8 -9.29 2.32 0.86
CA MET A 8 -8.62 1.01 0.93
C MET A 8 -8.77 0.22 -0.38
N ASN A 9 -9.96 0.19 -0.96
CA ASN A 9 -10.20 -0.48 -2.24
C ASN A 9 -9.42 0.21 -3.37
N ALA A 10 -9.48 1.55 -3.45
CA ALA A 10 -8.71 2.33 -4.43
C ALA A 10 -7.19 2.20 -4.27
N LEU A 11 -6.70 1.90 -3.05
CA LEU A 11 -5.29 1.60 -2.81
C LEU A 11 -4.89 0.24 -3.44
N ASP A 12 -5.75 -0.78 -3.36
CA ASP A 12 -5.50 -2.06 -4.02
C ASP A 12 -5.65 -1.97 -5.55
N ASP A 13 -6.60 -1.20 -6.06
CA ASP A 13 -6.69 -0.93 -7.51
C ASP A 13 -5.40 -0.29 -8.06
N LYS A 14 -4.73 0.55 -7.26
CA LYS A 14 -3.51 1.28 -7.65
C LYS A 14 -2.21 0.48 -7.49
N PHE A 15 -2.10 -0.36 -6.45
CA PHE A 15 -0.85 -1.08 -6.11
C PHE A 15 -0.97 -2.61 -6.22
N SER A 16 -2.18 -3.13 -6.42
CA SER A 16 -2.52 -4.56 -6.57
C SER A 16 -1.87 -5.46 -5.52
N PHE A 17 -1.77 -4.97 -4.29
CA PHE A 17 -1.09 -5.63 -3.18
C PHE A 17 -1.80 -6.93 -2.77
N LEU A 18 -3.12 -7.06 -3.01
CA LEU A 18 -3.82 -8.32 -2.81
C LEU A 18 -3.30 -9.43 -3.72
N SER A 19 -2.93 -9.11 -4.96
CA SER A 19 -2.42 -10.05 -5.96
C SER A 19 -0.92 -10.39 -5.82
N SER A 20 -0.18 -9.59 -5.06
CA SER A 20 1.27 -9.77 -4.92
C SER A 20 1.61 -11.01 -4.09
N SER A 21 2.59 -11.77 -4.56
CA SER A 21 3.22 -12.87 -3.81
C SER A 21 4.18 -12.40 -2.71
N LYS A 22 4.59 -11.13 -2.74
CA LYS A 22 5.48 -10.55 -1.73
C LYS A 22 4.67 -10.19 -0.49
N GLN A 23 4.84 -10.97 0.58
CA GLN A 23 4.30 -10.71 1.92
C GLN A 23 5.38 -11.01 2.96
N ILE A 24 5.81 -9.99 3.72
CA ILE A 24 6.86 -10.11 4.75
C ILE A 24 6.41 -9.34 5.99
N VAL A 25 6.20 -10.03 7.11
CA VAL A 25 5.99 -9.35 8.40
C VAL A 25 7.37 -9.07 9.01
N SER A 26 7.74 -7.80 9.13
CA SER A 26 9.06 -7.38 9.61
C SER A 26 9.08 -7.16 11.12
N ASP A 27 8.01 -6.64 11.72
CA ASP A 27 7.94 -6.38 13.16
C ASP A 27 6.59 -6.80 13.74
N MET A 28 6.63 -7.50 14.87
CA MET A 28 5.48 -7.91 15.67
C MET A 28 5.78 -7.59 17.13
N ASN A 29 5.76 -6.29 17.46
CA ASN A 29 6.19 -5.80 18.75
C ASN A 29 5.03 -5.84 19.75
N GLU A 30 4.96 -6.90 20.56
CA GLU A 30 3.89 -7.05 21.55
C GLU A 30 3.87 -5.93 22.61
N GLU A 31 5.02 -5.49 23.12
CA GLU A 31 5.07 -4.46 24.17
C GLU A 31 4.56 -3.11 23.68
N LYS A 32 4.97 -2.71 22.47
CA LYS A 32 4.54 -1.47 21.84
C LYS A 32 3.19 -1.60 21.14
N LYS A 33 2.69 -2.83 20.96
CA LYS A 33 1.47 -3.17 20.20
C LYS A 33 1.54 -2.63 18.76
N ILE A 34 2.71 -2.75 18.13
CA ILE A 34 2.96 -2.33 16.75
C ILE A 34 3.15 -3.56 15.86
N ILE A 35 2.53 -3.55 14.69
CA ILE A 35 2.77 -4.53 13.62
C ILE A 35 3.25 -3.77 12.38
N VAL A 36 4.36 -4.24 11.80
CA VAL A 36 4.92 -3.72 10.53
C VAL A 36 5.04 -4.87 9.54
N PHE A 37 4.53 -4.68 8.33
CA PHE A 37 4.67 -5.66 7.26
C PHE A 37 4.75 -5.00 5.88
N GLU A 38 5.41 -5.68 4.96
CA GLU A 38 5.40 -5.38 3.53
C GLU A 38 4.38 -6.28 2.83
N ARG A 39 3.61 -5.69 1.91
CA ARG A 39 2.80 -6.45 0.94
C ARG A 39 2.85 -5.75 -0.42
N GLY A 40 3.38 -6.45 -1.43
CA GLY A 40 3.79 -5.82 -2.68
C GLY A 40 4.82 -4.72 -2.45
N ASP A 41 4.58 -3.55 -3.05
CA ASP A 41 5.44 -2.37 -2.95
C ASP A 41 5.07 -1.42 -1.80
N LEU A 42 4.12 -1.82 -0.95
CA LEU A 42 3.65 -1.05 0.19
C LEU A 42 4.22 -1.57 1.52
N VAL A 43 4.65 -0.63 2.38
CA VAL A 43 5.02 -0.86 3.78
C VAL A 43 3.86 -0.42 4.65
N PHE A 44 3.25 -1.33 5.40
CA PHE A 44 2.14 -1.06 6.30
C PHE A 44 2.62 -1.00 7.75
N VAL A 45 2.11 -0.01 8.49
CA VAL A 45 2.37 0.14 9.93
C VAL A 45 1.05 0.29 10.67
N PHE A 46 0.82 -0.58 11.65
CA PHE A 46 -0.33 -0.55 12.53
C PHE A 46 0.12 -0.33 13.97
N ASN A 47 -0.40 0.71 14.63
CA ASN A 47 -0.19 0.95 16.07
C ASN A 47 -1.51 0.70 16.82
N PHE A 48 -1.61 -0.45 17.47
CA PHE A 48 -2.76 -0.84 18.30
C PHE A 48 -2.63 -0.37 19.77
N HIS A 49 -1.58 0.38 20.13
CA HIS A 49 -1.43 0.89 21.49
C HIS A 49 -2.58 1.88 21.80
N PRO A 50 -3.28 1.77 22.95
CA PRO A 50 -4.42 2.63 23.25
C PRO A 50 -4.08 4.11 23.41
N SER A 51 -2.90 4.43 23.95
CA SER A 51 -2.51 5.82 24.31
C SER A 51 -1.13 6.30 23.83
N LYS A 52 -0.18 5.44 23.44
CA LYS A 52 1.18 5.85 23.07
C LYS A 52 1.28 6.15 21.57
N THR A 53 1.76 7.36 21.28
CA THR A 53 2.34 7.75 20.00
C THR A 53 3.84 7.48 20.02
N TYR A 54 4.38 6.97 18.92
CA TYR A 54 5.81 6.75 18.74
C TYR A 54 6.32 7.70 17.67
N ASP A 55 7.14 8.68 18.08
CA ASP A 55 7.87 9.53 17.14
C ASP A 55 9.20 8.87 16.75
N GLY A 56 9.60 9.06 15.50
CA GLY A 56 10.81 8.45 14.93
C GLY A 56 10.86 6.92 14.96
N TYR A 57 9.72 6.22 14.91
CA TYR A 57 9.68 4.75 14.93
C TYR A 57 10.38 4.17 13.69
N LYS A 58 11.41 3.34 13.90
CA LYS A 58 12.17 2.71 12.81
C LYS A 58 11.39 1.53 12.23
N VAL A 59 11.17 1.55 10.91
CA VAL A 59 10.50 0.49 10.15
C VAL A 59 11.44 -0.05 9.07
N GLY A 60 11.50 -1.37 8.91
CA GLY A 60 12.32 -2.01 7.87
C GLY A 60 11.64 -1.95 6.50
N CYS A 61 12.44 -1.86 5.44
CA CYS A 61 11.98 -1.83 4.05
C CYS A 61 12.96 -2.51 3.09
N ASP A 62 12.47 -2.94 1.94
CA ASP A 62 13.24 -3.65 0.91
C ASP A 62 14.21 -2.74 0.16
N LEU A 63 13.65 -1.74 -0.53
CA LEU A 63 14.37 -0.95 -1.52
C LEU A 63 14.75 0.40 -0.90
N PRO A 64 16.00 0.86 -1.08
CA PRO A 64 16.37 2.19 -0.67
C PRO A 64 15.66 3.25 -1.52
N GLY A 65 15.56 4.46 -0.97
CA GLY A 65 15.01 5.63 -1.62
C GLY A 65 14.19 6.49 -0.66
N LYS A 66 13.03 6.94 -1.16
CA LYS A 66 12.17 7.90 -0.49
C LYS A 66 10.75 7.34 -0.40
N TYR A 67 10.17 7.36 0.79
CA TYR A 67 8.84 6.85 1.06
C TYR A 67 7.86 7.98 1.40
N LYS A 68 6.64 7.88 0.90
CA LYS A 68 5.52 8.79 1.20
C LYS A 68 4.29 8.03 1.64
N VAL A 69 3.37 8.73 2.30
CA VAL A 69 2.08 8.19 2.74
C VAL A 69 1.23 7.85 1.50
N ALA A 70 0.81 6.60 1.39
CA ALA A 70 -0.14 6.12 0.38
C ALA A 70 -1.58 6.20 0.89
N LEU A 71 -1.79 5.81 2.15
CA LEU A 71 -3.06 5.86 2.88
C LEU A 71 -2.76 6.06 4.37
N ASP A 72 -3.53 6.90 5.05
CA ASP A 72 -3.39 7.21 6.48
C ASP A 72 -4.78 7.25 7.12
N SER A 73 -5.04 6.38 8.10
CA SER A 73 -6.32 6.34 8.82
C SER A 73 -6.55 7.54 9.74
N ASP A 74 -5.49 8.26 10.13
CA ASP A 74 -5.60 9.45 11.00
C ASP A 74 -5.96 10.71 10.21
N ALA A 75 -6.08 10.65 8.88
CA ALA A 75 -6.46 11.82 8.08
C ALA A 75 -7.86 12.34 8.46
N LEU A 76 -8.02 13.67 8.42
CA LEU A 76 -9.26 14.35 8.83
C LEU A 76 -10.49 13.85 8.05
N MET A 77 -10.32 13.56 6.76
CA MET A 77 -11.38 13.02 5.87
C MET A 77 -11.94 11.65 6.31
N PHE A 78 -11.18 10.87 7.08
CA PHE A 78 -11.63 9.58 7.63
C PHE A 78 -12.16 9.69 9.07
N GLY A 79 -12.11 10.89 9.67
CA GLY A 79 -12.48 11.15 11.06
C GLY A 79 -11.31 10.99 12.05
N GLY A 80 -10.06 11.00 11.57
CA GLY A 80 -8.87 11.04 12.41
C GLY A 80 -8.47 12.47 12.85
N HIS A 81 -7.29 12.61 13.44
CA HIS A 81 -6.81 13.87 14.03
C HIS A 81 -5.86 14.68 13.13
N GLY A 82 -5.48 14.17 11.95
CA GLY A 82 -4.58 14.82 11.00
C GLY A 82 -3.13 14.95 11.49
N ARG A 83 -2.65 14.01 12.33
CA ARG A 83 -1.31 14.11 12.96
C ARG A 83 -0.17 13.67 12.04
N VAL A 84 -0.44 12.84 11.04
CA VAL A 84 0.56 12.35 10.08
C VAL A 84 0.64 13.32 8.91
N ALA A 85 1.81 13.91 8.69
CA ALA A 85 2.03 14.81 7.56
C ALA A 85 2.23 14.02 6.25
N HIS A 86 1.32 14.20 5.29
CA HIS A 86 1.33 13.45 4.02
C HIS A 86 2.44 13.92 3.05
N ASP A 87 2.86 15.18 3.15
CA ASP A 87 3.92 15.74 2.31
C ASP A 87 5.34 15.31 2.71
N ASN A 88 5.53 14.82 3.95
CA ASN A 88 6.84 14.47 4.48
C ASN A 88 7.53 13.36 3.68
N ASP A 89 8.77 13.62 3.27
CA ASP A 89 9.67 12.65 2.64
C ASP A 89 10.36 11.80 3.71
N HIS A 90 10.15 10.49 3.67
CA HIS A 90 10.76 9.53 4.59
C HIS A 90 11.94 8.83 3.89
N PHE A 91 13.16 9.30 4.15
CA PHE A 91 14.37 8.75 3.53
C PHE A 91 14.85 7.48 4.22
N THR A 92 15.29 6.49 3.42
CA THR A 92 15.85 5.24 3.93
C THR A 92 17.31 5.39 4.36
N SER A 93 17.69 4.76 5.46
CA SER A 93 19.06 4.46 5.84
C SER A 93 19.38 2.99 5.52
N PRO A 94 20.57 2.67 5.00
CA PRO A 94 21.01 1.28 4.85
C PRO A 94 21.26 0.64 6.23
N GLU A 95 20.86 -0.62 6.39
CA GLU A 95 21.00 -1.39 7.64
C GLU A 95 21.75 -2.69 7.33
N GLY A 96 23.01 -2.76 7.75
CA GLY A 96 23.84 -3.96 7.56
C GLY A 96 24.36 -4.15 6.14
N VAL A 97 24.62 -5.41 5.80
CA VAL A 97 25.10 -5.85 4.48
C VAL A 97 23.99 -6.65 3.79
N PRO A 98 23.56 -6.28 2.57
CA PRO A 98 22.57 -7.04 1.82
C PRO A 98 22.94 -8.52 1.71
N GLY A 99 22.02 -9.39 2.12
CA GLY A 99 22.23 -10.85 2.16
C GLY A 99 22.80 -11.41 3.47
N VAL A 100 23.10 -10.58 4.49
CA VAL A 100 23.54 -11.03 5.83
C VAL A 100 22.47 -10.67 6.89
N PRO A 101 21.50 -11.56 7.18
CA PRO A 101 20.34 -11.26 8.03
C PRO A 101 20.69 -10.75 9.43
N GLU A 102 21.80 -11.24 9.99
CA GLU A 102 22.31 -10.88 11.32
C GLU A 102 22.66 -9.39 11.46
N THR A 103 22.97 -8.71 10.35
CA THR A 103 23.30 -7.28 10.32
C THR A 103 22.11 -6.39 9.93
N ASN A 104 21.02 -6.99 9.46
CA ASN A 104 19.87 -6.30 8.91
C ASN A 104 18.89 -5.86 10.01
N PHE A 105 18.19 -4.74 9.80
CA PHE A 105 17.12 -4.35 10.71
C PHE A 105 15.87 -5.19 10.43
N ASN A 106 15.50 -6.08 11.35
CA ASN A 106 14.32 -6.95 11.24
C ASN A 106 14.29 -7.76 9.92
N ASN A 107 15.43 -8.35 9.54
CA ASN A 107 15.65 -9.04 8.25
C ASN A 107 15.48 -8.14 7.00
N ARG A 108 15.45 -6.82 7.14
CA ARG A 108 15.37 -5.85 6.02
C ARG A 108 16.69 -5.09 5.83
N PRO A 109 17.18 -4.92 4.59
CA PRO A 109 18.48 -4.29 4.31
C PRO A 109 18.44 -2.75 4.43
N ASN A 110 17.26 -2.16 4.59
CA ASN A 110 17.07 -0.72 4.74
C ASN A 110 16.03 -0.44 5.83
N SER A 111 16.08 0.74 6.45
CA SER A 111 15.02 1.24 7.32
C SER A 111 14.69 2.72 7.08
N PHE A 112 13.50 3.15 7.46
CA PHE A 112 13.18 4.58 7.60
C PHE A 112 12.49 4.84 8.94
N LYS A 113 12.38 6.10 9.33
CA LYS A 113 11.71 6.52 10.58
C LYS A 113 10.38 7.17 10.25
N ILE A 114 9.34 6.91 11.06
CA ILE A 114 8.00 7.49 10.90
C ILE A 114 7.44 8.05 12.22
N LEU A 115 6.40 8.87 12.11
CA LEU A 115 5.48 9.14 13.23
C LEU A 115 4.36 8.09 13.22
N SER A 116 4.13 7.44 14.36
CA SER A 116 3.10 6.40 14.53
C SER A 116 2.18 6.74 15.72
N PRO A 117 1.08 7.49 15.50
CA PRO A 117 0.14 7.83 16.56
C PRO A 117 -0.61 6.61 17.12
N SER A 118 -1.23 6.75 18.30
CA SER A 118 -2.04 5.67 18.88
C SER A 118 -3.29 5.36 18.04
N ARG A 119 -3.58 4.07 17.87
CA ARG A 119 -4.74 3.53 17.14
C ARG A 119 -4.83 3.94 15.66
N THR A 120 -3.70 4.04 14.98
CA THR A 120 -3.64 4.38 13.54
C THR A 120 -3.07 3.25 12.71
N CYS A 121 -3.47 3.18 11.43
CA CYS A 121 -2.78 2.44 10.40
C CYS A 121 -2.38 3.37 9.24
N VAL A 122 -1.12 3.23 8.80
CA VAL A 122 -0.55 4.02 7.70
C VAL A 122 0.16 3.09 6.74
N ALA A 123 -0.13 3.24 5.45
CA ALA A 123 0.57 2.57 4.36
C ALA A 123 1.51 3.57 3.68
N TYR A 124 2.75 3.14 3.41
CA TYR A 124 3.77 3.92 2.73
C TYR A 124 4.14 3.28 1.41
N TYR A 125 4.31 4.10 0.38
CA TYR A 125 4.81 3.69 -0.94
C TYR A 125 6.17 4.31 -1.22
N ARG A 126 7.01 3.62 -1.99
CA ARG A 126 8.27 4.18 -2.47
C ARG A 126 8.00 5.13 -3.64
N VAL A 127 8.52 6.35 -3.56
CA VAL A 127 8.51 7.31 -4.67
C VAL A 127 9.58 6.91 -5.67
N GLU A 128 9.18 6.66 -6.93
CA GLU A 128 10.14 6.53 -8.02
C GLU A 128 10.73 7.90 -8.38
N GLU A 129 11.98 8.13 -7.99
CA GLU A 129 12.74 9.28 -8.48
C GLU A 129 13.17 9.00 -9.93
N LYS A 130 12.27 9.32 -10.87
CA LYS A 130 12.64 9.48 -12.27
C LYS A 130 13.72 10.56 -12.34
N ALA A 131 14.92 10.17 -12.74
CA ALA A 131 16.02 11.10 -12.95
C ALA A 131 15.58 12.19 -13.94
N GLU A 132 15.31 13.39 -13.43
CA GLU A 132 15.07 14.54 -14.26
C GLU A 132 16.37 14.83 -15.02
N LYS A 133 16.34 14.69 -16.35
CA LYS A 133 17.37 15.31 -17.18
C LYS A 133 17.37 16.81 -16.86
N PRO A 134 18.55 17.47 -16.76
CA PRO A 134 18.61 18.88 -16.44
C PRO A 134 17.76 19.65 -17.46
N LYS A 135 16.72 20.32 -16.97
CA LYS A 135 15.86 21.18 -17.78
C LYS A 135 16.59 22.50 -17.98
N ASP A 136 16.93 22.77 -19.23
CA ASP A 136 17.46 24.04 -19.66
C ASP A 136 16.46 25.17 -19.35
N GLU A 137 16.96 26.38 -19.11
CA GLU A 137 16.24 27.42 -18.38
C GLU A 137 15.22 28.16 -19.26
N GLY A 138 13.91 28.00 -19.00
CA GLY A 138 12.92 28.80 -19.73
C GLY A 138 11.44 28.53 -19.45
N ALA A 139 10.70 29.62 -19.21
CA ALA A 139 9.23 29.71 -19.13
C ALA A 139 8.52 28.93 -18.00
N ALA A 140 8.16 29.65 -16.94
CA ALA A 140 7.26 29.15 -15.90
C ALA A 140 5.86 28.84 -16.46
N SER A 141 5.41 27.60 -16.27
CA SER A 141 3.99 27.24 -16.32
C SER A 141 3.59 26.67 -14.95
N TRP A 142 2.47 27.14 -14.41
CA TRP A 142 1.95 26.67 -13.12
C TRP A 142 1.34 25.28 -13.31
N GLY A 143 2.20 24.26 -13.34
CA GLY A 143 1.81 22.86 -13.50
C GLY A 143 1.12 22.33 -12.25
N LYS A 144 0.02 21.61 -12.43
CA LYS A 144 -0.61 20.82 -11.36
C LYS A 144 0.32 19.68 -10.96
N THR A 145 0.93 19.78 -9.77
CA THR A 145 1.61 18.65 -9.15
C THR A 145 0.58 17.56 -8.85
N ALA A 146 0.72 16.38 -9.46
CA ALA A 146 -0.15 15.26 -9.16
C ALA A 146 0.14 14.77 -7.73
N LEU A 147 -0.79 15.07 -6.81
CA LEU A 147 -0.69 14.65 -5.42
C LEU A 147 -0.71 13.12 -5.37
N GLY A 148 0.33 12.50 -4.82
CA GLY A 148 0.45 11.03 -4.79
C GLY A 148 -0.53 10.34 -3.83
N TYR A 149 -1.10 11.14 -2.92
CA TYR A 149 -2.16 10.80 -1.98
C TYR A 149 -3.46 10.46 -2.72
N ILE A 150 -4.22 9.47 -2.21
CA ILE A 150 -5.55 9.16 -2.73
C ILE A 150 -6.54 10.16 -2.15
N ASP A 151 -6.69 11.29 -2.85
CA ASP A 151 -7.73 12.26 -2.55
C ASP A 151 -9.10 11.76 -3.08
N VAL A 152 -10.05 11.58 -2.15
CA VAL A 152 -11.36 10.96 -2.43
C VAL A 152 -12.34 11.98 -3.02
N GLU A 153 -12.03 13.28 -3.03
CA GLU A 153 -12.93 14.32 -3.60
C GLU A 153 -13.03 14.28 -5.14
N ALA A 154 -12.20 13.50 -5.82
CA ALA A 154 -12.15 13.44 -7.29
C ALA A 154 -13.28 12.63 -7.97
N THR A 155 -14.22 12.02 -7.23
CA THR A 155 -15.40 11.36 -7.81
C THR A 155 -16.63 12.28 -7.83
N GLY A 156 -16.54 13.37 -8.59
CA GLY A 156 -17.64 14.30 -8.80
C GLY A 156 -18.77 13.69 -9.62
N VAL A 157 -19.90 13.38 -8.97
CA VAL A 157 -21.16 13.12 -9.66
C VAL A 157 -21.62 14.41 -10.34
N LYS A 158 -21.93 14.34 -11.63
CA LYS A 158 -22.68 15.37 -12.35
C LYS A 158 -23.98 14.79 -12.86
N ASP A 159 -25.01 15.62 -12.80
CA ASP A 159 -26.42 15.23 -12.81
C ASP A 159 -26.94 14.87 -14.22
N ALA A 160 -27.98 14.04 -14.25
CA ALA A 160 -28.97 14.02 -15.32
C ALA A 160 -30.33 13.56 -14.76
N ALA A 161 -31.40 14.27 -15.13
CA ALA A 161 -32.77 13.98 -14.74
C ALA A 161 -33.50 13.13 -15.81
N ASP A 162 -34.76 12.78 -15.47
CA ASP A 162 -35.85 12.36 -16.36
C ASP A 162 -35.77 10.97 -17.04
N GLY A 163 -36.88 10.22 -16.98
CA GLY A 163 -37.06 9.01 -17.80
C GLY A 163 -37.87 7.86 -17.17
N GLU A 164 -39.16 8.06 -16.90
CA GLU A 164 -40.08 6.97 -16.57
C GLU A 164 -40.38 6.10 -17.82
N ALA A 165 -40.19 4.77 -17.73
CA ALA A 165 -40.70 3.81 -18.71
C ALA A 165 -40.89 2.41 -18.10
N THR A 166 -41.94 1.70 -18.51
CA THR A 166 -42.45 0.46 -17.89
C THR A 166 -42.40 -0.75 -18.84
N SER A 167 -42.52 -1.97 -18.28
CA SER A 167 -42.70 -3.29 -18.98
C SER A 167 -41.51 -3.83 -19.80
N GLY A 168 -41.33 -5.15 -20.03
CA GLY A 168 -42.02 -6.35 -19.51
C GLY A 168 -41.49 -7.68 -20.11
N SER A 169 -41.74 -8.80 -19.40
CA SER A 169 -41.86 -10.22 -19.86
C SER A 169 -40.77 -10.98 -20.67
N GLU A 170 -40.30 -12.07 -20.05
CA GLU A 170 -40.25 -13.49 -20.53
C GLU A 170 -39.19 -14.08 -21.54
N LYS A 171 -38.59 -15.20 -21.07
CA LYS A 171 -38.35 -16.55 -21.69
C LYS A 171 -37.13 -16.89 -22.60
N ALA A 172 -36.20 -17.64 -21.98
CA ALA A 172 -35.91 -19.09 -22.19
C ALA A 172 -34.99 -19.65 -23.33
N SER A 173 -34.02 -20.48 -22.88
CA SER A 173 -33.41 -21.70 -23.50
C SER A 173 -32.52 -21.54 -24.77
N THR A 174 -31.58 -22.43 -25.17
CA THR A 174 -31.19 -23.84 -24.87
C THR A 174 -29.69 -24.14 -25.13
N GLY A 175 -29.10 -25.18 -24.49
CA GLY A 175 -27.88 -25.95 -24.94
C GLY A 175 -26.51 -25.23 -24.83
N GLY A 176 -25.33 -25.85 -24.65
CA GLY A 176 -24.87 -27.25 -24.65
C GLY A 176 -23.58 -27.37 -25.50
N ASP A 177 -22.54 -28.14 -25.18
CA ASP A 177 -22.21 -28.99 -24.01
C ASP A 177 -20.68 -29.31 -23.97
N SER A 178 -20.18 -29.89 -22.86
CA SER A 178 -18.92 -30.65 -22.71
C SER A 178 -17.56 -29.92 -22.72
N SER A 179 -16.79 -30.06 -21.63
CA SER A 179 -15.49 -30.77 -21.64
C SER A 179 -14.75 -30.76 -20.29
N LYS A 180 -14.34 -31.93 -19.83
CA LYS A 180 -13.50 -32.13 -18.64
C LYS A 180 -12.03 -31.81 -18.96
N LYS A 181 -11.29 -31.26 -17.98
CA LYS A 181 -9.87 -31.61 -17.75
C LYS A 181 -9.48 -31.22 -16.31
N GLY A 182 -9.15 -32.23 -15.51
CA GLY A 182 -8.60 -32.03 -14.17
C GLY A 182 -7.14 -31.56 -14.25
N ILE A 183 -6.73 -30.74 -13.29
CA ILE A 183 -5.37 -30.22 -13.19
C ILE A 183 -4.56 -31.18 -12.32
N ASN A 184 -3.42 -31.64 -12.84
CA ASN A 184 -2.62 -32.69 -12.24
C ASN A 184 -1.70 -32.10 -11.14
N PHE A 185 -1.81 -32.58 -9.90
CA PHE A 185 -0.87 -32.21 -8.83
C PHE A 185 0.45 -32.96 -9.03
N VAL A 186 1.52 -32.25 -9.39
CA VAL A 186 2.88 -32.79 -9.40
C VAL A 186 3.59 -32.35 -8.11
N PHE A 187 3.76 -33.29 -7.18
CA PHE A 187 4.67 -33.14 -6.06
C PHE A 187 6.11 -33.21 -6.58
N LEU A 188 6.88 -32.13 -6.39
CA LEU A 188 8.33 -32.16 -6.45
C LEU A 188 8.86 -32.23 -5.02
N SER A 189 9.28 -33.41 -4.60
CA SER A 189 10.08 -33.59 -3.39
C SER A 189 11.47 -32.98 -3.61
N PRO A 190 12.10 -32.34 -2.61
CA PRO A 190 13.45 -31.83 -2.74
C PRO A 190 14.46 -32.99 -2.81
N ASP A 191 15.34 -32.93 -3.81
CA ASP A 191 16.43 -33.89 -3.97
C ASP A 191 17.38 -33.85 -2.77
N LYS A 192 17.70 -35.04 -2.26
CA LYS A 192 18.94 -35.25 -1.50
C LYS A 192 20.05 -35.57 -2.50
N ASP A 193 21.23 -34.96 -2.34
CA ASP A 193 22.44 -35.68 -1.95
C ASP A 193 23.74 -34.87 -2.15
N ASN A 194 24.77 -35.30 -1.41
CA ASN A 194 26.18 -34.93 -1.49
C ASN A 194 26.58 -33.52 -0.98
N LYS A 195 27.71 -33.37 -0.27
CA LYS A 195 28.80 -34.31 -0.03
C LYS A 195 29.54 -34.03 1.29
#